data_AF-A0A5J4RWB5-F1
#
_entry.id   AF-A0A5J4RWB5-F1
#
_cell.length_a   1.000
_cell.length_b   1.000
_cell.length_c   1.000
_cell.angle_alpha   90.00
_cell.angle_beta   90.00
_cell.angle_gamma   90.00
#
_symmetry.space_group_name_H-M   'P 1'
#
loop_
_entity.id
_entity.type
_entity.pdbx_description
1 polymer ?
#
loop_
_entity_poly.entity_id
_entity_poly.type
_entity_poly.pdbx_seq_one_letter_code
_entity_poly.pdbx_strand_id
1 'polypeptide(L)'
;MITKSKYVSVTIDIENELQDIYYLTIRNGYVHLFHSIESFMRLLFDKVNTVCIKENNRPIEKYCFENYNFNIGKHWRRTNQTVEKINWITNRVKHYDGFPSNEINQLPIHYLLLTKFAFDEKVRIKIEIDELVKDINEILDFFITISFIIAKLYVLQLCESLVKSLNNQEEIPLDVRGKINIFQNSYSALHNEILKIIELWKYIGIDEK
;
A
#
# COMPACT_ATOMS: atom_id res chain seq x y z
N MET A 1 28.22 -45.76 -26.93
CA MET A 1 27.88 -44.95 -25.73
C MET A 1 28.72 -43.69 -25.78
N ILE A 2 28.11 -42.54 -26.06
CA ILE A 2 28.80 -41.25 -25.94
C ILE A 2 28.86 -40.94 -24.44
N THR A 3 30.05 -41.05 -23.86
CA THR A 3 30.34 -40.63 -22.49
C THR A 3 30.06 -39.13 -22.38
N LYS A 4 29.07 -38.74 -21.57
CA LYS A 4 28.84 -37.32 -21.23
C LYS A 4 30.15 -36.77 -20.66
N SER A 5 30.68 -35.72 -21.29
CA SER A 5 31.92 -35.07 -20.85
C SER A 5 31.75 -34.52 -19.43
N LYS A 6 32.70 -34.80 -18.55
CA LYS A 6 32.76 -34.27 -17.17
C LYS A 6 32.73 -32.74 -17.11
N TYR A 7 33.14 -32.08 -18.21
CA TYR A 7 33.07 -30.63 -18.33
C TYR A 7 31.65 -30.14 -18.57
N VAL A 8 30.81 -30.90 -19.28
CA VAL A 8 29.41 -30.54 -19.53
C VAL A 8 28.61 -30.53 -18.23
N SER A 9 28.86 -31.45 -17.29
CA SER A 9 28.19 -31.42 -15.97
C SER A 9 28.61 -30.20 -15.14
N VAL A 10 29.91 -29.85 -15.13
CA VAL A 10 30.42 -28.69 -14.39
C VAL A 10 29.88 -27.37 -14.96
N THR A 11 29.76 -27.24 -16.29
CA THR A 11 29.16 -26.05 -16.92
C THR A 11 27.67 -25.93 -16.61
N ILE A 12 26.93 -27.04 -16.64
CA ILE A 12 25.50 -27.08 -16.27
C ILE A 12 25.31 -26.66 -14.80
N ASP A 13 26.20 -27.09 -13.90
CA ASP A 13 26.12 -26.73 -12.48
C ASP A 13 26.35 -25.23 -12.26
N ILE A 14 27.32 -24.62 -12.95
CA ILE A 14 27.60 -23.17 -12.86
C ILE A 14 26.44 -22.32 -13.40
N GLU A 15 25.85 -22.70 -14.54
CA GLU A 15 24.72 -21.96 -15.11
C GLU A 15 23.51 -21.94 -14.16
N ASN A 16 23.20 -23.09 -13.53
CA ASN A 16 22.13 -23.18 -12.55
C ASN A 16 22.44 -22.36 -11.29
N GLU A 17 23.68 -22.39 -10.79
CA GLU A 17 24.10 -21.58 -9.65
C GLU A 17 23.98 -20.08 -9.94
N LEU A 18 24.42 -19.63 -11.12
CA LEU A 18 24.29 -18.23 -11.54
C LEU A 18 22.82 -17.80 -11.66
N GLN A 19 21.96 -18.68 -12.15
CA GLN A 19 20.52 -18.42 -12.24
C GLN A 19 19.87 -18.33 -10.85
N ASP A 20 20.26 -19.18 -9.91
CA ASP A 20 19.77 -19.12 -8.54
C ASP A 20 20.23 -17.86 -7.81
N ILE A 21 21.48 -17.43 -8.02
CA ILE A 21 22.01 -16.16 -7.54
C ILE A 21 21.21 -14.99 -8.12
N TYR A 22 20.94 -15.01 -9.43
CA TYR A 22 20.14 -13.97 -10.11
C TYR A 22 18.77 -13.79 -9.44
N TYR A 23 18.02 -14.87 -9.25
CA TYR A 23 16.71 -14.78 -8.61
C TYR A 23 16.80 -14.41 -7.12
N LEU A 24 17.86 -14.84 -6.42
CA LEU A 24 18.10 -14.44 -5.04
C LEU A 24 18.34 -12.92 -4.94
N THR A 25 19.14 -12.35 -5.85
CA THR A 25 19.38 -10.91 -5.92
C THR A 25 18.06 -10.15 -6.13
N ILE A 26 17.21 -10.59 -7.05
CA ILE A 26 15.92 -9.93 -7.30
C ILE A 26 15.00 -10.01 -6.07
N ARG A 27 14.89 -11.18 -5.44
CA ARG A 27 14.12 -11.37 -4.20
C ARG A 27 14.61 -10.47 -3.07
N ASN A 28 15.93 -10.31 -2.91
CA ASN A 28 16.51 -9.38 -1.95
C ASN A 28 16.24 -7.91 -2.32
N GLY A 29 16.14 -7.59 -3.61
CA GLY A 29 15.67 -6.30 -4.10
C GLY A 29 14.26 -5.96 -3.58
N TYR A 30 13.33 -6.92 -3.62
CA TYR A 30 11.99 -6.75 -3.03
C TYR A 30 12.01 -6.47 -1.53
N VAL A 31 12.88 -7.17 -0.78
CA VAL A 31 13.05 -6.92 0.67
C VAL A 31 13.52 -5.48 0.92
N HIS A 32 14.49 -5.00 0.14
CA HIS A 32 15.01 -3.63 0.25
C HIS A 32 13.97 -2.57 -0.14
N LEU A 33 13.21 -2.85 -1.20
CA LEU A 33 12.10 -2.00 -1.65
C LEU A 33 11.03 -1.88 -0.57
N PHE A 34 10.64 -2.99 0.06
CA PHE A 34 9.67 -2.97 1.15
C PHE A 34 10.12 -2.09 2.33
N HIS A 35 11.39 -2.21 2.76
CA HIS A 35 11.92 -1.36 3.82
C HIS A 35 11.96 0.13 3.44
N SER A 36 12.16 0.43 2.16
CA SER A 36 12.07 1.80 1.64
C SER A 36 10.64 2.34 1.72
N ILE A 37 9.64 1.51 1.36
CA ILE A 37 8.22 1.84 1.51
C ILE A 37 7.86 2.07 2.98
N GLU A 38 8.25 1.18 3.90
CA GLU A 38 7.98 1.35 5.34
C GLU A 38 8.60 2.63 5.89
N SER A 39 9.83 2.93 5.47
CA SER A 39 10.53 4.15 5.88
C SER A 39 9.83 5.40 5.36
N PHE A 40 9.39 5.39 4.10
CA PHE A 40 8.61 6.47 3.52
C PHE A 40 7.29 6.69 4.28
N MET A 41 6.51 5.63 4.51
CA MET A 41 5.23 5.73 5.21
C MET A 41 5.40 6.28 6.63
N ARG A 42 6.42 5.81 7.37
CA ARG A 42 6.76 6.34 8.70
C ARG A 42 7.04 7.85 8.64
N LEU A 43 7.94 8.28 7.75
CA LEU A 43 8.28 9.71 7.61
C LEU A 43 7.08 10.56 7.20
N LEU A 44 6.21 10.04 6.33
CA LEU A 44 4.99 10.72 5.89
C LEU A 44 4.04 10.95 7.07
N PHE A 45 3.75 9.89 7.84
CA PHE A 45 2.88 10.01 9.02
C PHE A 45 3.50 10.91 10.08
N ASP A 46 4.80 10.80 10.37
CA ASP A 46 5.47 11.65 11.35
C ASP A 46 5.32 13.14 11.00
N LYS A 47 5.55 13.49 9.73
CA LYS A 47 5.43 14.88 9.24
C LYS A 47 3.99 15.38 9.32
N VAL A 48 3.03 14.61 8.84
CA VAL A 48 1.62 15.01 8.81
C VAL A 48 1.07 15.12 10.23
N ASN A 49 1.37 14.15 11.10
CA ASN A 49 0.92 14.16 12.48
C ASN A 49 1.50 15.30 13.30
N THR A 50 2.74 15.70 13.03
CA THR A 50 3.32 16.90 13.65
C THR A 50 2.43 18.12 13.43
N VAL A 51 1.90 18.28 12.21
CA VAL A 51 0.99 19.38 11.87
C VAL A 51 -0.41 19.14 12.42
N CYS A 52 -0.98 17.94 12.26
CA CYS A 52 -2.34 17.63 12.75
C CYS A 52 -2.46 17.79 14.27
N ILE A 53 -1.44 17.37 15.03
CA ILE A 53 -1.43 17.50 16.49
C ILE A 53 -1.34 18.99 16.87
N LYS A 54 -0.53 19.79 16.17
CA LYS A 54 -0.42 21.22 16.43
C LYS A 54 -1.74 21.97 16.19
N GLU A 55 -2.41 21.68 15.07
CA GLU A 55 -3.60 22.43 14.64
C GLU A 55 -4.91 21.89 15.24
N ASN A 56 -5.01 20.57 15.45
CA ASN A 56 -6.26 19.90 15.83
C ASN A 56 -6.15 19.01 17.09
N ASN A 57 -4.98 18.94 17.73
CA ASN A 57 -4.68 18.06 18.86
C ASN A 57 -5.07 16.58 18.60
N ARG A 58 -5.00 16.15 17.34
CA ARG A 58 -5.41 14.81 16.92
C ARG A 58 -4.61 14.35 15.71
N PRO A 59 -3.91 13.20 15.78
CA PRO A 59 -3.18 12.66 14.64
C PRO A 59 -4.14 12.14 13.56
N ILE A 60 -3.65 12.05 12.32
CA ILE A 60 -4.46 11.74 11.14
C ILE A 60 -5.00 10.31 11.18
N GLU A 61 -4.24 9.36 11.74
CA GLU A 61 -4.67 7.97 11.86
C GLU A 61 -5.85 7.84 12.82
N LYS A 62 -5.86 8.63 13.90
CA LYS A 62 -6.97 8.68 14.84
C LYS A 62 -8.21 9.28 14.19
N TYR A 63 -8.05 10.40 13.48
CA TYR A 63 -9.14 11.00 12.70
C TYR A 63 -9.73 10.01 11.69
N CYS A 64 -8.87 9.29 10.95
CA CYS A 64 -9.29 8.31 9.97
C CYS A 64 -10.04 7.12 10.60
N PHE A 65 -9.54 6.62 11.74
CA PHE A 65 -10.18 5.53 12.46
C PHE A 65 -11.56 5.92 13.00
N GLU A 66 -11.69 7.08 13.63
CA GLU A 66 -12.94 7.54 14.23
C GLU A 66 -14.04 7.80 13.17
N ASN A 67 -13.67 8.35 12.02
CA ASN A 67 -14.64 8.74 10.99
C ASN A 67 -14.96 7.64 9.99
N TYR A 68 -14.01 6.72 9.73
CA TYR A 68 -14.15 5.73 8.68
C TYR A 68 -13.93 4.30 9.14
N ASN A 69 -13.67 4.05 10.44
CA ASN A 69 -13.30 2.73 10.96
C ASN A 69 -12.16 2.08 10.15
N PHE A 70 -11.15 2.88 9.79
CA PHE A 70 -10.01 2.44 8.99
C PHE A 70 -8.69 2.95 9.57
N ASN A 71 -7.77 2.04 9.90
CA ASN A 71 -6.46 2.39 10.42
C ASN A 71 -5.43 2.50 9.28
N ILE A 72 -5.33 3.68 8.67
CA ILE A 72 -4.42 3.93 7.55
C ILE A 72 -2.95 3.66 7.91
N GLY A 73 -2.54 3.90 9.15
CA GLY A 73 -1.16 3.63 9.63
C GLY A 73 -0.79 2.15 9.64
N LYS A 74 -1.77 1.26 9.81
CA LYS A 74 -1.57 -0.19 9.79
C LYS A 74 -1.90 -0.83 8.45
N HIS A 75 -2.96 -0.36 7.80
CA HIS A 75 -3.59 -1.05 6.66
C HIS A 75 -3.03 -0.65 5.30
N TRP A 76 -2.17 0.37 5.20
CA TRP A 76 -1.59 0.84 3.92
C TRP A 76 -0.92 -0.27 3.09
N ARG A 77 -0.44 -1.35 3.73
CA ARG A 77 0.17 -2.51 3.05
C ARG A 77 -0.81 -3.26 2.14
N ARG A 78 -2.11 -3.05 2.31
CA ARG A 78 -3.20 -3.70 1.58
C ARG A 78 -4.00 -2.73 0.71
N THR A 79 -3.60 -1.47 0.60
CA THR A 79 -4.38 -0.45 -0.15
C THR A 79 -4.01 -0.36 -1.61
N ASN A 80 -2.94 -1.04 -2.03
CA ASN A 80 -2.43 -1.08 -3.38
C ASN A 80 -1.90 -2.49 -3.69
N GLN A 81 -2.23 -3.01 -4.88
CA GLN A 81 -1.91 -4.39 -5.27
C GLN A 81 -0.40 -4.65 -5.36
N THR A 82 0.37 -3.68 -5.86
CA THR A 82 1.83 -3.76 -5.98
C THR A 82 2.48 -3.77 -4.60
N VAL A 83 2.02 -2.92 -3.69
CA VAL A 83 2.48 -2.90 -2.29
C VAL A 83 2.20 -4.25 -1.61
N GLU A 84 1.00 -4.80 -1.81
CA GLU A 84 0.58 -6.08 -1.25
C GLU A 84 1.46 -7.23 -1.80
N LYS A 85 1.71 -7.25 -3.11
CA LYS A 85 2.64 -8.18 -3.77
C LYS A 85 4.05 -8.08 -3.19
N ILE A 86 4.61 -6.88 -3.07
CA ILE A 86 5.95 -6.66 -2.52
C ILE A 86 6.03 -7.13 -1.07
N ASN A 87 5.02 -6.82 -0.26
CA ASN A 87 4.91 -7.29 1.12
C ASN A 87 4.88 -8.83 1.19
N TRP A 88 4.10 -9.47 0.31
CA TRP A 88 4.04 -10.92 0.23
C TRP A 88 5.39 -11.55 -0.15
N ILE A 89 6.02 -11.08 -1.23
CA ILE A 89 7.35 -11.58 -1.66
C ILE A 89 8.35 -11.42 -0.51
N THR A 90 8.37 -10.26 0.13
CA THR A 90 9.25 -9.96 1.27
C THR A 90 9.05 -10.96 2.41
N ASN A 91 7.79 -11.27 2.76
CA ASN A 91 7.48 -12.24 3.80
C ASN A 91 7.91 -13.66 3.40
N ARG A 92 7.74 -14.05 2.13
CA ARG A 92 8.23 -15.34 1.61
C ARG A 92 9.75 -15.45 1.72
N VAL A 93 10.47 -14.40 1.33
CA VAL A 93 11.94 -14.36 1.42
C VAL A 93 12.42 -14.45 2.87
N LYS A 94 11.80 -13.69 3.78
CA LYS A 94 12.23 -13.61 5.19
C LYS A 94 11.93 -14.86 6.00
N HIS A 95 10.78 -15.49 5.78
CA HIS A 95 10.26 -16.53 6.69
C HIS A 95 10.18 -17.91 6.04
N TYR A 96 10.23 -17.99 4.72
CA TYR A 96 10.01 -19.22 3.97
C TYR A 96 11.06 -19.42 2.87
N ASP A 97 12.24 -18.80 2.98
CA ASP A 97 13.36 -18.95 2.03
C ASP A 97 12.96 -18.69 0.55
N GLY A 98 11.96 -17.83 0.36
CA GLY A 98 11.44 -17.47 -0.96
C GLY A 98 10.50 -18.50 -1.58
N PHE A 99 10.09 -19.55 -0.87
CA PHE A 99 9.05 -20.48 -1.33
C PHE A 99 7.65 -19.86 -1.21
N PRO A 100 6.78 -20.04 -2.21
CA PRO A 100 5.39 -19.59 -2.16
C PRO A 100 4.56 -20.45 -1.20
N SER A 101 3.36 -20.00 -0.87
CA SER A 101 2.36 -20.80 -0.14
C SER A 101 1.03 -20.72 -0.88
N ASN A 102 0.35 -21.84 -0.99
CA ASN A 102 -1.01 -21.93 -1.54
C ASN A 102 -2.09 -21.67 -0.50
N GLU A 103 -1.72 -21.32 0.74
CA GLU A 103 -2.72 -20.91 1.72
C GLU A 103 -3.40 -19.62 1.26
N ILE A 104 -4.72 -19.69 1.09
CA ILE A 104 -5.55 -18.60 0.58
C ILE A 104 -5.35 -17.32 1.38
N ASN A 105 -5.27 -17.43 2.72
CA ASN A 105 -5.10 -16.30 3.63
C ASN A 105 -3.70 -15.65 3.54
N GLN A 106 -2.79 -16.30 2.83
CA GLN A 106 -1.41 -15.88 2.68
C GLN A 106 -1.10 -15.35 1.28
N LEU A 107 -2.05 -15.37 0.35
CA LEU A 107 -1.87 -14.85 -1.01
C LEU A 107 -2.42 -13.41 -1.11
N PRO A 108 -1.77 -12.53 -1.87
CA PRO A 108 -2.36 -11.22 -2.18
C PRO A 108 -3.70 -11.41 -2.90
N ILE A 109 -4.68 -10.56 -2.60
CA ILE A 109 -6.06 -10.73 -3.09
C ILE A 109 -6.14 -10.73 -4.63
N HIS A 110 -5.26 -9.99 -5.30
CA HIS A 110 -5.22 -10.04 -6.76
C HIS A 110 -4.71 -11.38 -7.31
N TYR A 111 -3.86 -12.12 -6.58
CA TYR A 111 -3.45 -13.48 -6.97
C TYR A 111 -4.56 -14.50 -6.72
N LEU A 112 -5.39 -14.29 -5.68
CA LEU A 112 -6.60 -15.10 -5.44
C LEU A 112 -7.63 -14.93 -6.55
N LEU A 113 -7.79 -13.71 -7.08
CA LEU A 113 -8.70 -13.45 -8.20
C LEU A 113 -8.16 -13.94 -9.54
N LEU A 114 -6.84 -14.11 -9.68
CA LEU A 114 -6.20 -14.54 -10.93
C LEU A 114 -6.11 -16.06 -11.11
N THR A 115 -6.30 -16.89 -10.08
CA THR A 115 -6.47 -18.39 -10.04
C THR A 115 -6.01 -19.28 -11.21
N LYS A 116 -5.04 -18.85 -12.01
CA LYS A 116 -4.33 -19.61 -13.05
C LYS A 116 -2.87 -19.89 -12.67
N PHE A 117 -2.39 -19.30 -11.58
CA PHE A 117 -1.07 -19.59 -11.03
C PHE A 117 -1.25 -20.43 -9.77
N ALA A 118 -1.40 -21.75 -9.93
CA ALA A 118 -1.04 -22.66 -8.85
C ALA A 118 0.46 -22.50 -8.65
N PHE A 119 0.88 -21.92 -7.53
CA PHE A 119 2.30 -21.85 -7.22
C PHE A 119 2.79 -23.24 -6.83
N ASP A 120 3.88 -23.67 -7.43
CA ASP A 120 4.58 -24.86 -6.95
C ASP A 120 5.33 -24.49 -5.67
N GLU A 121 4.83 -24.96 -4.52
CA GLU A 121 5.45 -24.74 -3.20
C GLU A 121 6.87 -25.31 -3.11
N LYS A 122 7.28 -26.15 -4.08
CA LYS A 122 8.63 -26.72 -4.16
C LYS A 122 9.59 -25.84 -4.96
N VAL A 123 9.11 -24.75 -5.56
CA VAL A 123 9.93 -23.87 -6.39
C VAL A 123 9.93 -22.48 -5.77
N ARG A 124 11.14 -21.97 -5.44
CA ARG A 124 11.28 -20.59 -4.98
C ARG A 124 10.72 -19.62 -6.03
N ILE A 125 10.17 -18.51 -5.56
CA ILE A 125 9.63 -17.44 -6.40
C ILE A 125 10.70 -16.98 -7.41
N LYS A 126 10.37 -17.12 -8.70
CA LYS A 126 11.20 -16.66 -9.82
C LYS A 126 10.53 -15.42 -10.42
N ILE A 127 11.21 -14.29 -10.29
CA ILE A 127 10.76 -13.00 -10.80
C ILE A 127 11.90 -12.43 -11.65
N GLU A 128 11.56 -11.89 -12.80
CA GLU A 128 12.52 -11.26 -13.71
C GLU A 128 12.74 -9.80 -13.36
N ILE A 129 13.90 -9.26 -13.75
CA ILE A 129 14.28 -7.88 -13.41
C ILE A 129 13.27 -6.84 -13.93
N ASP A 130 12.68 -7.07 -15.11
CA ASP A 130 11.71 -6.15 -15.71
C ASP A 130 10.45 -6.01 -14.85
N GLU A 131 10.05 -7.08 -14.17
CA GLU A 131 8.91 -7.07 -13.25
C GLU A 131 9.24 -6.28 -11.97
N LEU A 132 10.45 -6.43 -11.43
CA LEU A 132 10.91 -5.61 -10.29
C LEU A 132 10.96 -4.13 -10.67
N VAL A 133 11.49 -3.78 -11.86
CA VAL A 133 11.54 -2.40 -12.35
C VAL A 133 10.13 -1.82 -12.51
N LYS A 134 9.20 -2.61 -13.07
CA LYS A 134 7.79 -2.21 -13.18
C LYS A 134 7.18 -1.93 -11.80
N ASP A 135 7.37 -2.85 -10.85
CA ASP A 135 6.84 -2.70 -9.48
C ASP A 135 7.44 -1.46 -8.79
N ILE A 136 8.72 -1.15 -9.00
CA ILE A 136 9.35 0.08 -8.49
C ILE A 136 8.64 1.33 -9.01
N ASN A 137 8.33 1.38 -10.31
CA ASN A 137 7.63 2.52 -10.90
C ASN A 137 6.21 2.67 -10.33
N GLU A 138 5.47 1.56 -10.20
CA GLU A 138 4.14 1.56 -9.57
C GLU A 138 4.19 2.00 -8.10
N ILE A 139 5.29 1.71 -7.38
CA ILE A 139 5.50 2.20 -6.01
C ILE A 139 5.74 3.71 -5.95
N LEU A 140 6.42 4.29 -6.94
CA LEU A 140 6.56 5.74 -7.03
C LEU A 140 5.19 6.42 -7.21
N ASP A 141 4.35 5.86 -8.08
CA ASP A 141 2.98 6.34 -8.27
C ASP A 141 2.13 6.16 -7.00
N PHE A 142 2.33 5.06 -6.27
CA PHE A 142 1.72 4.83 -4.97
C PHE A 142 2.12 5.91 -3.95
N PHE A 143 3.41 6.28 -3.86
CA PHE A 143 3.88 7.33 -2.95
C PHE A 143 3.22 8.67 -3.20
N ILE A 144 3.02 9.03 -4.47
CA ILE A 144 2.31 10.24 -4.86
C ILE A 144 0.83 10.14 -4.45
N THR A 145 0.19 9.02 -4.79
CA THR A 145 -1.23 8.78 -4.53
C THR A 145 -1.55 8.81 -3.04
N ILE A 146 -0.79 8.07 -2.21
CA ILE A 146 -1.02 8.01 -0.76
C ILE A 146 -0.77 9.36 -0.10
N SER A 147 0.21 10.12 -0.58
CA SER A 147 0.50 11.48 -0.10
C SER A 147 -0.65 12.44 -0.40
N PHE A 148 -1.23 12.37 -1.61
CA PHE A 148 -2.41 13.16 -1.96
C PHE A 148 -3.63 12.79 -1.10
N ILE A 149 -3.86 11.50 -0.85
CA ILE A 149 -4.99 11.06 -0.03
C ILE A 149 -4.81 11.52 1.42
N ILE A 150 -3.60 11.41 1.98
CA ILE A 150 -3.31 11.91 3.32
C ILE A 150 -3.46 13.43 3.40
N ALA A 151 -3.03 14.18 2.38
CA ALA A 151 -3.26 15.62 2.31
C ALA A 151 -4.75 15.98 2.27
N LYS A 152 -5.56 15.24 1.51
CA LYS A 152 -7.02 15.41 1.47
C LYS A 152 -7.67 15.10 2.83
N LEU A 153 -7.25 14.03 3.49
CA LEU A 153 -7.71 13.69 4.85
C LEU A 153 -7.37 14.81 5.84
N TYR A 154 -6.17 15.38 5.74
CA TYR A 154 -5.76 16.51 6.58
C TYR A 154 -6.64 17.75 6.34
N VAL A 155 -6.92 18.10 5.08
CA VAL A 155 -7.81 19.21 4.73
C VAL A 155 -9.23 18.96 5.29
N LEU A 156 -9.76 17.74 5.17
CA LEU A 156 -11.04 17.39 5.77
C LEU A 156 -11.04 17.58 7.28
N GLN A 157 -9.98 17.13 7.95
CA GLN A 157 -9.83 17.29 9.39
C GLN A 157 -9.83 18.77 9.81
N LEU A 158 -9.11 19.64 9.07
CA LEU A 158 -9.12 21.08 9.32
C LEU A 158 -10.51 21.70 9.12
N CYS A 159 -11.21 21.31 8.05
CA CYS A 159 -12.51 21.86 7.72
C CYS A 159 -13.63 21.37 8.66
N GLU A 160 -13.47 20.21 9.30
CA GLU A 160 -14.50 19.62 10.16
C GLU A 160 -14.91 20.56 11.31
N SER A 161 -13.93 21.19 11.96
CA SER A 161 -14.18 22.13 13.07
C SER A 161 -14.95 23.37 12.60
N LEU A 162 -14.58 23.90 11.44
CA LEU A 162 -15.23 25.05 10.82
C LEU A 162 -16.68 24.72 10.44
N VAL A 163 -16.92 23.58 9.77
CA VAL A 163 -18.29 23.15 9.41
C VAL A 163 -19.17 22.99 10.64
N LYS A 164 -18.65 22.36 11.72
CA LYS A 164 -19.38 22.23 12.99
C LYS A 164 -19.73 23.59 13.60
N SER A 165 -18.81 24.55 13.57
CA SER A 165 -19.06 25.90 14.08
C SER A 165 -20.14 26.65 13.28
N LEU A 166 -20.13 26.52 11.95
CA LEU A 166 -21.08 27.18 11.07
C LEU A 166 -22.50 26.60 11.22
N ASN A 167 -22.63 25.29 11.42
CA ASN A 167 -23.93 24.64 11.62
C ASN A 167 -24.62 25.04 12.92
N ASN A 168 -23.87 25.54 13.90
CA ASN A 168 -24.39 25.95 15.21
C ASN A 168 -24.72 27.45 15.29
N GLN A 169 -24.56 28.23 14.21
CA GLN A 169 -24.91 29.65 14.19
C GLN A 169 -26.39 29.85 13.80
N GLU A 170 -27.17 30.47 14.70
CA GLU A 170 -28.60 30.74 14.49
C GLU A 170 -28.86 31.85 13.46
N GLU A 171 -27.96 32.84 13.35
CA GLU A 171 -28.08 33.94 12.38
C GLU A 171 -26.83 34.07 11.52
N ILE A 172 -27.00 33.82 10.22
CA ILE A 172 -25.96 33.98 9.20
C ILE A 172 -26.46 35.03 8.20
N PRO A 173 -25.71 36.13 7.97
CA PRO A 173 -26.05 37.13 6.96
C PRO A 173 -26.29 36.49 5.59
N LEU A 174 -27.30 36.97 4.86
CA LEU A 174 -27.72 36.41 3.56
C LEU A 174 -26.60 36.36 2.51
N ASP A 175 -25.72 37.37 2.51
CA ASP A 175 -24.56 37.49 1.62
C ASP A 175 -23.43 36.50 1.97
N VAL A 176 -23.36 36.08 3.24
CA VAL A 176 -22.41 35.07 3.74
C VAL A 176 -22.96 33.65 3.56
N ARG A 177 -24.28 33.46 3.68
CA ARG A 177 -24.96 32.17 3.55
C ARG A 177 -24.66 31.49 2.21
N GLY A 178 -24.60 32.24 1.11
CA GLY A 178 -24.24 31.69 -0.21
C GLY A 178 -22.83 31.08 -0.24
N LYS A 179 -21.86 31.75 0.40
CA LYS A 179 -20.47 31.27 0.48
C LYS A 179 -20.34 30.05 1.38
N ILE A 180 -21.08 30.02 2.49
CA ILE A 180 -21.13 28.87 3.41
C ILE A 180 -21.69 27.64 2.71
N ASN A 181 -22.78 27.79 1.94
CA ASN A 181 -23.35 26.67 1.19
C ASN A 181 -22.35 26.10 0.17
N ILE A 182 -21.62 26.95 -0.56
CA ILE A 182 -20.57 26.51 -1.49
C ILE A 182 -19.47 25.74 -0.76
N PHE A 183 -19.03 26.24 0.39
CA PHE A 183 -18.02 25.60 1.22
C PHE A 183 -18.50 24.23 1.74
N GLN A 184 -19.72 24.16 2.30
CA GLN A 184 -20.31 22.91 2.78
C GLN A 184 -20.46 21.88 1.66
N ASN A 185 -20.94 22.29 0.47
CA ASN A 185 -21.02 21.41 -0.69
C ASN A 185 -19.66 20.86 -1.10
N SER A 186 -18.62 21.70 -1.09
CA SER A 186 -17.25 21.30 -1.42
C SER A 186 -16.67 20.33 -0.38
N TYR A 187 -16.92 20.59 0.91
CA TYR A 187 -16.55 19.70 2.00
C TYR A 187 -17.24 18.33 1.87
N SER A 188 -18.56 18.31 1.65
CA SER A 188 -19.33 17.09 1.45
C SER A 188 -18.86 16.30 0.22
N ALA A 189 -18.52 16.98 -0.87
CA ALA A 189 -17.97 16.34 -2.07
C ALA A 189 -16.62 15.66 -1.77
N LEU A 190 -15.70 16.36 -1.10
CA LEU A 190 -14.40 15.82 -0.69
C LEU A 190 -14.55 14.64 0.28
N HIS A 191 -15.44 14.77 1.26
CA HIS A 191 -15.73 13.70 2.23
C HIS A 191 -16.24 12.45 1.51
N ASN A 192 -17.17 12.60 0.57
CA ASN A 192 -17.70 11.48 -0.22
C ASN A 192 -16.64 10.85 -1.13
N GLU A 193 -15.71 11.64 -1.68
CA GLU A 193 -14.58 11.11 -2.45
C GLU A 193 -13.68 10.24 -1.57
N ILE A 194 -13.30 10.73 -0.40
CA ILE A 194 -12.46 10.01 0.56
C ILE A 194 -13.15 8.74 1.08
N LEU A 195 -14.45 8.82 1.36
CA LEU A 195 -15.23 7.65 1.76
C LEU A 195 -15.16 6.56 0.68
N LYS A 196 -15.36 6.91 -0.60
CA LYS A 196 -15.25 5.94 -1.71
C LYS A 196 -13.86 5.31 -1.79
N ILE A 197 -12.81 6.09 -1.61
CA ILE A 197 -11.42 5.60 -1.62
C ILE A 197 -11.19 4.62 -0.46
N ILE A 198 -11.62 4.98 0.76
CA ILE A 198 -11.46 4.13 1.94
C ILE A 198 -12.28 2.85 1.81
N GLU A 199 -13.51 2.91 1.30
CA GLU A 199 -14.32 1.71 1.04
C GLU A 199 -13.67 0.81 -0.01
N LEU A 200 -13.07 1.37 -1.06
CA LEU A 200 -12.28 0.60 -2.02
C LEU A 200 -11.07 -0.06 -1.35
N TRP A 201 -10.36 0.66 -0.49
CA TRP A 201 -9.22 0.11 0.26
C TRP A 201 -9.59 -0.97 1.26
N LYS A 202 -10.73 -0.81 1.94
CA LYS A 202 -11.29 -1.87 2.79
C LYS A 202 -11.62 -3.09 1.94
N TYR A 203 -12.23 -2.89 0.77
CA TYR A 203 -12.57 -3.98 -0.16
C TYR A 203 -11.34 -4.73 -0.67
N ILE A 204 -10.28 -4.00 -1.03
CA ILE A 204 -8.99 -4.60 -1.41
C ILE A 204 -8.31 -5.26 -0.20
N GLY A 205 -8.67 -4.91 1.04
CA GLY A 205 -8.04 -5.42 2.27
C GLY A 205 -8.84 -6.50 3.05
N ILE A 206 -9.98 -6.97 2.53
CA ILE A 206 -10.85 -8.02 3.15
C ILE A 206 -10.04 -9.34 3.21
N ASP A 207 -9.70 -9.96 4.35
CA ASP A 207 -10.39 -10.06 5.64
C ASP A 207 -9.40 -9.86 6.83
N GLU A 208 -9.83 -9.11 7.84
CA GLU A 208 -9.55 -9.44 9.24
C GLU A 208 -10.81 -10.10 9.80
N LYS A 209 -10.89 -11.43 9.67
CA LYS A 209 -11.72 -12.30 10.49
C LYS A 209 -10.88 -13.48 10.95
#